data_AF-A0A410J3L9-F1
#
_entry.id   AF-A0A410J3L9-F1
#
_cell.length_a   1.000
_cell.length_b   1.000
_cell.length_c   1.000
_cell.angle_alpha   90.00
_cell.angle_beta   90.00
_cell.angle_gamma   90.00
#
_symmetry.space_group_name_H-M   'P 1'
#
loop_
_entity.id
_entity.type
_entity.pdbx_description
1 polymer ?
#
loop_
_entity_poly.entity_id
_entity_poly.type
_entity_poly.pdbx_seq_one_letter_code
_entity_poly.pdbx_strand_id
1 'polypeptide(L)' 'MFALADVNSFYASCERVFRPDLKGKPIVVLSNNDGM' A
#
# COMPACT_ATOMS: atom_id res chain seq x y z
N MET A 1 5.45 -25.11 -15.94
CA MET A 1 6.29 -24.37 -14.97
C MET A 1 5.48 -23.18 -14.48
N PHE A 2 5.51 -22.89 -13.18
CA PHE A 2 4.76 -21.77 -12.59
C PHE A 2 5.69 -20.91 -11.73
N ALA A 3 5.42 -19.60 -11.69
CA ALA A 3 6.11 -18.64 -10.84
C ALA A 3 5.07 -17.86 -10.02
N LEU A 4 5.41 -17.61 -8.76
CA LEU A 4 4.60 -16.78 -7.87
C LEU A 4 5.19 -15.38 -7.82
N ALA A 5 4.38 -14.37 -8.16
CA ALA A 5 4.73 -12.97 -8.00
C ALA A 5 3.90 -12.40 -6.84
N ASP A 6 4.58 -11.86 -5.83
CA ASP A 6 3.98 -11.20 -4.67
C ASP A 6 4.59 -9.81 -4.49
N VAL A 7 3.81 -8.88 -3.94
CA VAL A 7 4.24 -7.51 -3.70
C VAL A 7 3.99 -7.13 -2.25
N ASN A 8 5.03 -6.61 -1.60
CA ASN A 8 4.94 -6.09 -0.24
C ASN A 8 3.91 -4.95 -0.15
N SER A 9 2.84 -5.20 0.58
CA SER A 9 1.79 -4.21 0.88
C SER A 9 1.31 -3.46 -0.36
N PHE A 10 0.96 -4.18 -1.43
CA PHE A 10 0.69 -3.66 -2.78
C PHE A 10 -0.03 -2.31 -2.81
N TYR A 11 -1.19 -2.17 -2.16
CA TYR A 11 -1.95 -0.93 -2.14
C TYR A 11 -1.17 0.25 -1.52
N ALA A 12 -0.55 0.04 -0.36
CA ALA A 12 0.26 1.08 0.29
C ALA A 12 1.52 1.45 -0.54
N SER A 13 2.12 0.45 -1.20
CA SER A 13 3.27 0.65 -2.08
C SER A 13 2.89 1.46 -3.32
N CYS A 14 1.74 1.17 -3.94
CA CYS A 14 1.20 1.95 -5.05
C CYS A 14 0.91 3.40 -4.63
N GLU A 15 0.25 3.61 -3.48
CA GLU A 15 -0.03 4.95 -2.96
C GLU A 15 1.25 5.80 -2.79
N ARG A 16 2.34 5.24 -2.25
CA ARG A 16 3.63 5.97 -2.14
C ARG A 16 4.26 6.34 -3.48
N VAL A 17 4.01 5.58 -4.54
CA VAL A 17 4.53 5.90 -5.89
C VAL A 17 3.87 7.17 -6.41
N PHE A 18 2.55 7.29 -6.22
CA PHE A 18 1.78 8.45 -6.68
C PHE A 18 1.76 9.60 -5.67
N ARG A 19 2.13 9.33 -4.41
CA ARG A 19 2.31 10.31 -3.33
C ARG A 19 3.71 10.26 -2.71
N PRO A 20 4.71 10.89 -3.36
CA PRO A 20 6.10 10.88 -2.88
C PRO A 20 6.28 11.57 -1.52
N ASP A 21 5.33 12.42 -1.10
CA ASP A 21 5.29 13.08 0.21
C ASP A 21 4.99 12.13 1.39
N LEU A 22 4.55 10.91 1.09
CA LEU A 22 4.33 9.82 2.06
C LEU A 22 5.58 8.93 2.26
N LYS A 23 6.70 9.23 1.58
CA LYS A 23 7.96 8.53 1.81
C LYS A 23 8.43 8.69 3.26
N GLY A 24 8.82 7.58 3.89
CA GLY A 24 9.23 7.55 5.29
C GLY A 24 8.11 7.71 6.31
N LYS A 25 6.85 7.89 5.87
CA LYS A 25 5.70 7.98 6.76
C LYS A 25 4.99 6.63 6.89
N PRO A 26 4.54 6.26 8.10
CA PRO A 26 3.63 5.14 8.27
C PRO A 26 2.30 5.47 7.58
N ILE A 27 1.80 4.54 6.77
CA ILE A 27 0.52 4.68 6.05
C ILE A 27 -0.26 3.37 6.16
N VAL A 28 -1.59 3.49 6.18
CA VAL A 28 -2.52 2.36 6.18
C VAL A 28 -3.56 2.60 5.09
N VAL A 29 -3.92 1.54 4.36
CA VAL A 29 -5.00 1.58 3.38
C VAL A 29 -6.14 0.75 3.95
N LEU A 30 -7.26 1.41 4.24
CA LEU A 30 -8.48 0.80 4.76
C LEU A 30 -9.60 1.02 3.74
N SER A 31 -10.53 0.06 3.64
CA SER A 31 -11.86 0.38 3.11
C SER A 31 -12.57 1.36 4.05
N ASN A 32 -13.63 2.00 3.56
CA ASN A 32 -14.40 3.07 4.23
C ASN A 32 -14.23 3.10 5.77
N ASN A 33 -13.71 4.22 6.27
CA ASN A 33 -13.29 4.41 7.65
C ASN A 33 -14.49 4.62 8.59
N ASP A 34 -15.39 3.65 8.66
CA ASP A 34 -16.50 3.60 9.63
C ASP A 34 -15.98 3.12 11.00
N GLY A 35 -15.04 3.91 11.54
CA GLY A 35 -14.15 3.58 12.64
C GLY A 35 -14.72 2.77 13.80
N MET A 36 -13.93 1.77 14.20
CA MET A 36 -13.70 1.43 15.61
C MET A 36 -12.20 1.39 15.86
#